data_AF-A0A367LTT5-F1
#
_entry.id   AF-A0A367LTT5-F1
#
_cell.length_a   1.000
_cell.length_b   1.000
_cell.length_c   1.000
_cell.angle_alpha   90.00
_cell.angle_beta   90.00
_cell.angle_gamma   90.00
#
_symmetry.space_group_name_H-M   'P 1'
#
loop_
_entity.id
_entity.type
_entity.pdbx_description
1 polymer ?
#
loop_
_entity_poly.entity_id
_entity_poly.type
_entity_poly.pdbx_seq_one_letter_code
_entity_poly.pdbx_strand_id
1 'polypeptide(L)'
;PWTDPRPGAQVALAGLSYLHSQAEAGTGCPLTMTYASVPAIRLQADLAEKWLPKILSREYDPRNVPMEQKAGVTIGMAMTEKQGGTDV
;
A
#
# COMPACT_ATOMS: atom_id res chain seq x y z
N PRO A 1 3.08 -10.81 3.56
CA PRO A 1 3.01 -11.67 2.35
C PRO A 1 3.99 -11.28 1.25
N TRP A 2 4.26 -9.98 1.04
CA TRP A 2 5.14 -9.52 -0.04
C TRP A 2 6.64 -9.63 0.25
N THR A 3 7.06 -9.36 1.49
CA THR A 3 8.48 -9.41 1.92
C THR A 3 8.89 -10.71 2.58
N ASP A 4 7.93 -11.45 3.13
CA ASP A 4 8.11 -12.78 3.72
C ASP A 4 6.97 -13.70 3.22
N PRO A 5 7.13 -14.29 2.02
CA PRO A 5 6.13 -15.17 1.43
C PRO A 5 6.19 -16.55 2.09
N ARG A 6 5.14 -16.89 2.84
CA ARG A 6 4.97 -18.18 3.52
C ARG A 6 3.52 -18.63 3.48
N PRO A 7 3.22 -19.94 3.60
CA PRO A 7 1.86 -20.42 3.71
C PRO A 7 1.08 -19.65 4.80
N GLY A 8 -0.13 -19.20 4.44
CA GLY A 8 -0.99 -18.44 5.36
C GLY A 8 -0.62 -16.96 5.57
N ALA A 9 0.40 -16.42 4.90
CA ALA A 9 0.80 -15.01 5.09
C ALA A 9 -0.33 -13.99 4.78
N GLN A 10 -1.24 -14.33 3.86
CA GLN A 10 -2.42 -13.52 3.57
C GLN A 10 -3.48 -13.61 4.67
N VAL A 11 -3.69 -14.81 5.21
CA VAL A 11 -4.64 -15.04 6.32
C VAL A 11 -4.18 -14.29 7.56
N ALA A 12 -2.87 -14.30 7.86
CA ALA A 12 -2.29 -13.52 8.95
C ALA A 12 -2.52 -12.01 8.78
N LEU A 13 -2.31 -11.48 7.56
CA LEU A 13 -2.58 -10.07 7.26
C LEU A 13 -4.08 -9.73 7.43
N ALA A 14 -4.97 -10.62 6.98
CA ALA A 14 -6.41 -10.44 7.14
C ALA A 14 -6.81 -10.38 8.63
N GLY A 15 -6.25 -11.26 9.47
CA GLY A 15 -6.47 -11.24 10.92
C GLY A 15 -6.00 -9.94 11.58
N LEU A 16 -4.83 -9.43 11.19
CA LEU A 16 -4.33 -8.14 11.67
C LEU A 16 -5.22 -6.97 11.23
N SER A 17 -5.64 -6.95 9.97
CA SER A 17 -6.55 -5.92 9.44
C SER A 17 -7.90 -5.92 10.17
N TYR A 18 -8.45 -7.11 10.45
CA TYR A 18 -9.68 -7.26 11.22
C TYR A 18 -9.57 -6.67 12.63
N LEU A 19 -8.48 -6.95 13.35
CA LEU A 19 -8.24 -6.39 14.69
C LEU A 19 -8.00 -4.88 14.64
N HIS A 20 -7.19 -4.41 13.68
CA HIS A 20 -6.92 -2.98 13.48
C HIS A 20 -8.20 -2.17 13.25
N SER A 21 -9.09 -2.69 12.41
CA SER A 21 -10.34 -2.02 12.04
C SER A 21 -11.34 -1.89 13.21
N GLN A 22 -11.21 -2.72 14.26
CA GLN A 22 -12.03 -2.58 15.47
C GLN A 22 -11.64 -1.35 16.29
N ALA A 23 -10.37 -0.92 16.22
CA ALA A 23 -9.90 0.28 16.90
C ALA A 23 -10.14 1.55 16.06
N GLU A 24 -9.76 1.53 14.78
CA GLU A 24 -9.98 2.63 13.85
C GLU A 24 -9.95 2.13 12.39
N ALA A 25 -11.03 2.29 11.65
CA ALA A 25 -11.17 1.90 10.25
C ALA A 25 -10.57 2.91 9.24
N GLY A 26 -10.60 4.21 9.52
CA GLY A 26 -10.13 5.26 8.62
C GLY A 26 -8.65 5.15 8.27
N THR A 27 -7.81 4.85 9.25
CA THR A 27 -6.38 4.56 9.04
C THR A 27 -6.12 3.31 8.18
N GLY A 28 -7.11 2.43 8.02
CA GLY A 28 -7.04 1.26 7.13
C GLY A 28 -7.03 1.61 5.64
N CYS A 29 -7.56 2.78 5.26
CA CYS A 29 -7.62 3.24 3.87
C CYS A 29 -6.22 3.34 3.22
N PRO A 30 -5.27 4.15 3.73
CA PRO A 30 -3.93 4.24 3.14
C PRO A 30 -3.15 2.92 3.23
N LEU A 31 -3.36 2.11 4.28
CA LEU A 31 -2.69 0.81 4.43
C LEU A 31 -3.14 -0.18 3.35
N THR A 32 -4.45 -0.25 3.09
CA THR A 32 -5.04 -1.16 2.11
C THR A 32 -4.60 -0.80 0.70
N MET A 33 -4.67 0.48 0.32
CA MET A 33 -4.24 0.94 -1.00
C MET A 33 -2.73 0.70 -1.21
N THR A 34 -1.90 0.98 -0.20
CA THR A 34 -0.45 0.73 -0.26
C THR A 34 -0.17 -0.75 -0.46
N TYR A 35 -0.81 -1.62 0.32
CA TYR A 35 -0.69 -3.08 0.17
C TYR A 35 -1.12 -3.57 -1.23
N ALA A 36 -2.25 -3.08 -1.73
CA ALA A 36 -2.85 -3.49 -3.00
C ALA A 36 -2.13 -2.93 -4.24
N SER A 37 -1.32 -1.87 -4.09
CA SER A 37 -0.53 -1.30 -5.18
C SER A 37 0.60 -2.22 -5.68
N VAL A 38 1.11 -3.11 -4.81
CA VAL A 38 2.32 -3.90 -5.07
C VAL A 38 2.22 -4.76 -6.34
N PRO A 39 1.14 -5.53 -6.59
CA PRO A 39 1.00 -6.30 -7.82
C PRO A 39 0.98 -5.43 -9.08
N ALA A 40 0.30 -4.27 -9.05
CA ALA A 40 0.23 -3.36 -10.20
C ALA A 40 1.60 -2.76 -10.53
N ILE A 41 2.34 -2.30 -9.51
CA ILE A 41 3.67 -1.72 -9.69
C ILE A 41 4.67 -2.75 -10.22
N ARG A 42 4.54 -4.02 -9.81
CA ARG A 42 5.38 -5.13 -10.31
C ARG A 42 5.25 -5.37 -11.82
N LEU A 43 4.17 -4.90 -12.48
CA LEU A 43 3.99 -5.04 -13.92
C LEU A 43 4.95 -4.15 -14.72
N GLN A 44 5.51 -3.11 -14.10
CA GLN A 44 6.45 -2.20 -14.75
C GLN A 44 7.79 -2.18 -14.00
N ALA A 45 8.79 -2.87 -14.56
CA ALA A 45 10.05 -3.18 -13.88
C ALA A 45 10.87 -1.94 -13.46
N ASP A 46 10.93 -0.90 -14.29
CA ASP A 46 11.67 0.34 -14.02
C ASP A 46 11.04 1.16 -12.89
N LEU A 47 9.72 1.05 -12.69
CA LEU A 47 9.04 1.62 -11.52
C LEU A 47 9.22 0.73 -10.30
N ALA A 48 9.07 -0.59 -10.46
CA ALA A 48 9.21 -1.54 -9.36
C ALA A 48 10.55 -1.40 -8.64
N GLU A 49 11.65 -1.25 -9.39
CA GLU A 49 13.00 -1.06 -8.84
C GLU A 49 13.09 0.17 -7.91
N LYS A 50 12.45 1.28 -8.29
CA LYS A 50 12.51 2.55 -7.55
C LYS A 50 11.52 2.59 -6.38
N TRP A 51 10.31 2.07 -6.59
CA TRP A 51 9.18 2.28 -5.69
C TRP A 51 8.99 1.17 -4.67
N LEU A 52 9.19 -0.11 -5.04
CA LEU A 52 8.94 -1.22 -4.11
C LEU A 52 9.79 -1.16 -2.83
N PRO A 53 11.08 -0.75 -2.85
CA PRO A 53 11.84 -0.62 -1.61
C PRO A 53 11.20 0.35 -0.61
N LYS A 54 10.59 1.44 -1.09
CA LYS A 54 9.93 2.45 -0.25
C LYS A 54 8.52 2.03 0.18
N ILE A 55 7.78 1.35 -0.70
CA ILE A 55 6.42 0.84 -0.43
C ILE A 55 6.44 -0.30 0.58
N LEU A 56 7.45 -1.17 0.51
CA LEU A 56 7.60 -2.33 1.39
C LEU A 56 8.32 -2.01 2.71
N SER A 57 8.73 -0.76 2.89
CA SER A 57 9.28 -0.25 4.15
C SER A 57 8.24 -0.36 5.27
N ARG A 58 8.71 -0.62 6.50
CA ARG A 58 7.88 -0.65 7.71
C ARG A 58 7.93 0.67 8.48
N GLU A 59 8.59 1.68 7.94
CA GLU A 59 8.76 3.00 8.56
C GLU A 59 7.77 4.00 7.97
N TYR A 60 6.89 4.53 8.82
CA TYR A 60 6.02 5.64 8.46
C TYR A 60 6.81 6.95 8.48
N ASP A 61 6.74 7.69 7.38
CA ASP A 61 7.43 8.97 7.23
C ASP A 61 6.41 10.07 6.85
N PRO A 62 6.02 10.94 7.79
CA PRO A 62 5.00 11.98 7.56
C PRO A 62 5.56 13.22 6.82
N ARG A 63 6.87 13.29 6.58
CA ARG A 63 7.50 14.52 6.05
C ARG A 63 7.03 14.79 4.62
N ASN A 64 6.78 16.06 4.32
CA ASN A 64 6.44 16.54 2.98
C ASN A 64 7.70 16.80 2.16
N VAL A 65 8.35 15.72 1.71
CA VAL A 65 9.59 15.74 0.92
C VAL A 65 9.48 14.73 -0.23
N PRO A 66 10.30 14.87 -1.30
CA PRO A 66 10.36 13.88 -2.38
C PRO A 66 10.62 12.46 -1.86
N MET A 67 10.10 11.45 -2.58
CA MET A 67 10.12 10.05 -2.13
C MET A 67 11.53 9.51 -1.86
N GLU A 68 12.53 10.03 -2.56
CA GLU A 68 13.93 9.63 -2.46
C GLU A 68 14.47 9.88 -1.05
N GLN A 69 13.96 10.93 -0.40
CA GLN A 69 14.35 11.38 0.94
C GLN A 69 13.53 10.72 2.05
N LYS A 70 12.50 9.93 1.71
CA LYS A 70 11.60 9.29 2.68
C LYS A 70 12.08 7.90 3.09
N ALA A 71 11.83 7.51 4.35
CA ALA A 71 12.11 6.14 4.81
C ALA A 71 11.09 5.12 4.29
N GLY A 72 9.86 5.56 4.05
CA GLY A 72 8.78 4.77 3.46
C GLY A 72 7.73 5.67 2.82
N VAL A 73 6.87 5.08 1.97
CA VAL A 73 5.79 5.80 1.28
C VAL A 73 4.47 5.05 1.41
N THR A 74 3.36 5.80 1.38
CA THR A 74 2.02 5.27 1.19
C THR A 74 1.52 5.62 -0.21
N ILE A 75 0.69 4.75 -0.79
CA ILE A 75 0.14 4.90 -2.14
C ILE A 75 -1.37 5.10 -2.05
N GLY A 76 -1.87 6.13 -2.73
CA GLY A 76 -3.31 6.34 -2.94
C GLY A 76 -3.77 5.80 -4.29
N MET A 77 -5.09 5.74 -4.48
CA MET A 77 -5.71 5.36 -5.75
C MET A 77 -6.72 6.44 -6.14
N ALA A 78 -6.40 7.19 -7.20
CA ALA A 78 -7.28 8.18 -7.78
C ALA A 78 -7.86 7.59 -9.08
N MET A 79 -9.05 7.02 -8.99
CA MET A 79 -9.75 6.39 -10.12
C MET A 79 -11.02 7.15 -10.48
N THR A 80 -11.80 7.54 -9.47
CA THR A 80 -13.10 8.18 -9.66
C THR A 80 -12.97 9.59 -10.24
N GLU A 81 -13.67 9.84 -11.34
CA GLU A 81 -13.89 11.16 -11.90
C GLU A 81 -15.33 11.64 -11.67
N LYS A 82 -15.64 12.90 -12.00
CA LYS A 82 -16.96 13.50 -11.73
C LYS A 82 -18.10 12.78 -12.46
N GLN A 83 -17.85 12.28 -13.67
CA GLN A 83 -18.82 11.59 -14.50
C GLN A 83 -19.07 10.14 -14.07
N GLY A 84 -18.18 9.55 -13.27
CA GLY A 84 -18.31 8.17 -12.84
C GLY A 84 -17.06 7.63 -12.17
N GLY A 85 -17.26 6.68 -11.26
CA GLY A 85 -16.19 5.86 -10.68
C GLY A 85 -16.36 4.36 -10.89
N THR A 86 -17.53 3.92 -11.36
CA THR A 86 -17.80 2.50 -11.68
C THR A 86 -17.32 2.15 -13.09
N ASP A 87 -17.47 3.09 -14.02
CA ASP A 87 -17.10 2.95 -15.44
C ASP A 87 -15.81 3.75 -15.69
N VAL A 88 -14.68 3.12 -15.39
CA VAL A 88 -13.32 3.66 -15.56
C VAL A 88 -12.65 3.08 -16.80
#